data_AF-A0AAW3D6K8-F1
#
_entry.id   AF-A0AAW3D6K8-F1
#
_cell.length_a   1.000
_cell.length_b   1.000
_cell.length_c   1.000
_cell.angle_alpha   90.00
_cell.angle_beta   90.00
_cell.angle_gamma   90.00
#
_symmetry.space_group_name_H-M   'P 1'
#
loop_
_entity.id
_entity.type
_entity.pdbx_description
1 polymer ?
#
loop_
_entity_poly.entity_id
_entity_poly.type
_entity_poly.pdbx_seq_one_letter_code
_entity_poly.pdbx_strand_id
1 'polypeptide(L)' 'MYSKNRCFGNKPNQELYASYHDNQWGIPKYDDRELFELLILEGAQAGLNWETILKKRQGYRDAF' A
#
# COMPACT_ATOMS: atom_id res chain seq x y z
N MET A 1 -12.72 22.10 7.52
CA MET A 1 -12.43 20.65 7.42
C MET A 1 -11.06 20.42 8.01
N TYR A 2 -10.97 19.73 9.15
CA TYR A 2 -9.66 19.35 9.71
C TYR A 2 -9.09 18.20 8.87
N SER A 3 -7.85 18.36 8.38
CA SER A 3 -7.11 17.28 7.74
C SER A 3 -6.85 16.17 8.77
N LYS A 4 -7.11 14.91 8.42
CA LYS A 4 -6.73 13.76 9.26
C LYS A 4 -5.20 13.72 9.39
N ASN A 5 -4.69 13.64 10.61
CA ASN A 5 -3.27 13.38 10.86
C ASN A 5 -2.99 11.88 10.72
N ARG A 6 -2.29 11.47 9.66
CA ARG A 6 -1.88 10.08 9.42
C ARG A 6 -0.43 9.82 9.80
N CYS A 7 -0.04 8.56 9.93
CA CYS A 7 1.38 8.20 10.06
C CYS A 7 2.14 8.43 8.74
N PHE A 8 1.47 8.27 7.59
CA PHE A 8 1.98 8.58 6.25
C PHE A 8 0.83 8.92 5.29
N GLY A 9 1.15 9.48 4.11
CA GLY A 9 0.13 9.91 3.14
C GLY A 9 -0.54 11.25 3.49
N ASN A 10 0.17 12.16 4.19
CA ASN A 10 -0.35 13.50 4.51
C ASN A 10 0.03 14.57 3.48
N LYS A 11 0.93 14.27 2.53
CA LYS A 11 1.42 15.27 1.56
C LYS A 11 0.41 15.42 0.40
N PRO A 12 0.38 16.58 -0.28
CA PRO A 12 -0.36 16.73 -1.52
C PRO A 12 0.03 15.65 -2.55
N ASN A 13 -0.92 15.21 -3.37
CA ASN A 13 -0.73 14.19 -4.41
C ASN A 13 -0.36 12.79 -3.89
N GLN A 14 -0.73 12.46 -2.65
CA GLN A 14 -0.57 11.13 -2.05
C GLN A 14 -1.90 10.45 -1.75
N GLU A 15 -2.94 10.72 -2.53
CA GLU A 15 -4.30 10.24 -2.28
C GLU A 15 -4.37 8.70 -2.24
N LEU A 16 -3.61 8.02 -3.12
CA LEU A 16 -3.46 6.57 -3.10
C LEU A 16 -2.86 6.08 -1.77
N TYR A 17 -1.81 6.75 -1.32
CA TYR A 17 -1.09 6.35 -0.11
C TYR A 17 -1.91 6.62 1.16
N ALA A 18 -2.66 7.74 1.16
CA ALA A 18 -3.63 8.08 2.20
C ALA A 18 -4.78 7.07 2.27
N SER A 19 -5.31 6.66 1.12
CA SER A 19 -6.36 5.64 1.04
C SER A 19 -5.87 4.27 1.52
N TYR A 20 -4.65 3.88 1.13
CA TYR A 20 -4.01 2.66 1.62
C TYR A 20 -3.80 2.70 3.14
N HIS A 21 -3.30 3.81 3.68
CA HIS A 21 -3.15 4.02 5.12
C HIS A 21 -4.48 3.81 5.85
N ASP A 22 -5.54 4.49 5.40
CA ASP A 22 -6.80 4.55 6.13
C ASP A 22 -7.60 3.25 6.06
N ASN A 23 -7.47 2.49 4.97
CA ASN A 23 -8.37 1.37 4.66
C ASN A 23 -7.67 0.01 4.54
N GLN A 24 -6.34 -0.04 4.57
CA GLN A 24 -5.60 -1.31 4.42
C GLN A 24 -4.46 -1.46 5.45
N TRP A 25 -3.70 -0.40 5.72
CA TRP A 25 -2.51 -0.52 6.56
C TRP A 25 -2.86 -0.78 8.03
N GLY A 26 -2.25 -1.82 8.60
CA GLY A 26 -2.49 -2.22 9.99
C GLY A 26 -3.87 -2.83 10.26
N ILE A 27 -4.70 -3.03 9.22
CA ILE A 27 -5.97 -3.74 9.35
C ILE A 27 -5.71 -5.24 9.18
N PRO A 28 -6.11 -6.10 10.16
CA PRO A 28 -5.87 -7.53 10.09
C PRO A 28 -6.41 -8.17 8.80
N LYS A 29 -5.58 -9.01 8.18
CA LYS A 29 -5.92 -9.82 7.01
C LYS A 29 -5.78 -11.30 7.37
N TYR A 30 -6.73 -12.11 6.90
CA TYR A 30 -6.82 -13.54 7.20
C TYR A 30 -6.89 -14.41 5.95
N ASP A 31 -6.95 -13.80 4.76
CA ASP A 31 -6.90 -14.53 3.49
C ASP A 31 -5.44 -14.81 3.11
N ASP A 32 -5.11 -16.08 2.89
CA ASP A 32 -3.73 -16.51 2.61
C ASP A 32 -3.18 -15.91 1.32
N ARG A 33 -4.01 -15.71 0.29
CA ARG A 33 -3.57 -15.13 -0.98
C ARG A 33 -3.25 -13.65 -0.82
N GLU A 34 -4.08 -12.91 -0.09
CA GLU A 34 -3.80 -11.51 0.23
C GLU A 34 -2.53 -11.36 1.09
N LEU A 35 -2.33 -12.23 2.08
CA LEU A 35 -1.13 -12.23 2.91
C LEU A 35 0.13 -12.53 2.08
N PHE A 36 0.06 -13.53 1.19
CA PHE A 36 1.16 -13.86 0.28
C PHE A 36 1.43 -12.72 -0.72
N GLU A 37 0.39 -12.08 -1.27
CA GLU A 37 0.54 -10.90 -2.13
C GLU A 37 1.31 -9.80 -1.40
N LEU A 38 0.92 -9.46 -0.17
CA LEU A 38 1.59 -8.44 0.63
C LEU A 38 3.05 -8.81 0.90
N LEU A 39 3.34 -10.05 1.30
CA LEU A 39 4.70 -10.53 1.52
C LEU A 39 5.61 -10.34 0.29
N ILE A 40 5.10 -10.67 -0.90
CA ILE A 40 5.85 -10.53 -2.16
C ILE A 40 6.06 -9.06 -2.51
N LEU A 41 5.03 -8.21 -2.34
CA LEU A 41 5.14 -6.78 -2.62
C LEU A 41 6.14 -6.09 -1.68
N GLU A 42 6.20 -6.47 -0.41
CA GLU A 42 7.22 -5.98 0.54
C GLU A 42 8.64 -6.33 0.09
N GLY A 43 8.86 -7.55 -0.41
CA GLY A 43 10.16 -7.92 -1.00
C GLY A 43 10.53 -7.08 -2.22
N ALA A 44 9.55 -6.77 -3.07
CA ALA A 44 9.74 -5.91 -4.24
C ALA A 44 10.07 -4.45 -3.89
N GLN A 45 9.84 -4.01 -2.65
CA GLN A 45 10.12 -2.65 -2.19
C GLN A 45 11.62 -2.35 -2.01
N ALA A 46 12.52 -3.32 -2.10
CA ALA A 46 13.96 -3.12 -1.86
C ALA A 46 14.53 -1.94 -2.69
N GLY A 47 14.92 -0.86 -2.00
CA GLY A 47 15.48 0.35 -2.62
C GLY A 47 14.44 1.33 -3.22
N LEU A 48 13.15 1.07 -3.06
CA LEU A 48 12.04 1.90 -3.54
C LEU A 48 11.19 2.41 -2.37
N ASN A 49 10.32 3.39 -2.64
CA ASN A 49 9.27 3.76 -1.70
C ASN A 49 8.02 2.88 -1.92
N TRP A 50 7.23 2.66 -0.86
CA TRP A 50 6.03 1.82 -0.94
C TRP A 50 4.96 2.36 -1.89
N GLU A 51 4.85 3.68 -2.05
CA GLU A 51 3.91 4.28 -2.99
C GLU A 51 4.18 3.85 -4.44
N THR A 52 5.46 3.67 -4.81
CA THR A 52 5.87 3.09 -6.11
C THR A 52 5.35 1.67 -6.26
N ILE A 53 5.42 0.85 -5.22
CA ILE A 53 4.92 -0.52 -5.23
C ILE A 53 3.39 -0.55 -5.33
N LEU A 54 2.69 0.28 -4.54
CA LEU A 54 1.23 0.40 -4.62
C LEU A 54 0.74 0.81 -6.01
N LYS A 55 1.43 1.75 -6.68
CA LYS A 55 1.12 2.15 -8.07
C LYS A 55 1.32 1.01 -9.07
N LYS A 56 2.23 0.07 -8.79
CA LYS A 56 2.52 -1.10 -9.64
C LYS A 56 1.73 -2.36 -9.25
N ARG A 57 1.00 -2.35 -8.12
CA ARG A 57 0.31 -3.52 -7.57
C ARG A 57 -0.58 -4.25 -8.58
N GLN A 58 -1.37 -3.50 -9.38
CA GLN A 58 -2.20 -4.12 -10.41
C GLN A 58 -1.34 -4.83 -11.48
N GLY A 59 -0.24 -4.21 -11.90
CA GLY A 59 0.69 -4.85 -12.84
C GLY A 59 1.34 -6.12 -12.28
N TYR A 60 1.59 -6.20 -10.97
CA TYR A 60 2.03 -7.46 -10.33
C TYR A 60 0.95 -8.54 -10.41
N ARG A 61 -0.31 -8.20 -10.15
CA ARG A 61 -1.45 -9.13 -10.24
C ARG A 61 -1.75 -9.61 -11.66
N ASP A 62 -1.46 -8.77 -12.66
CA ASP A 62 -1.66 -9.14 -14.06
C ASP A 62 -0.53 -10.07 -14.56
N ALA A 63 0.66 -9.98 -13.95
CA ALA A 63 1.84 -10.73 -14.36
C ALA A 63 2.00 -12.10 -13.67
N PHE A 64 1.40 -12.28 -12.49
CA PHE A 64 1.54 -13.47 -11.63
C PHE A 64 0.19 -13.87 -11.04
#